data_AF-A0A7T0BYH2-F1
#
_entry.id   AF-A0A7T0BYH2-F1
#
_cell.length_a   1.000
_cell.length_b   1.000
_cell.length_c   1.000
_cell.angle_alpha   90.00
_cell.angle_beta   90.00
_cell.angle_gamma   90.00
#
_symmetry.space_group_name_H-M   'P 1'
#
loop_
_entity.id
_entity.type
_entity.pdbx_description
1 polymer ?
#
loop_
_entity_poly.entity_id
_entity_poly.type
_entity_poly.pdbx_seq_one_letter_code
_entity_poly.pdbx_strand_id
1 'polypeptide(L)'
;MEGSPSEVNAVIKAIDGRRPIISRTAIKEFSAKGDMNVLREFLTTHGGRVGKAGSRDLVDRLKRSGIKNKDAIITGSAIRENAKLLTRDEKLLKRVGPIGELF
;
A
#
# COMPACT_ATOMS: atom_id res chain seq x y z
N MET A 1 -14.35 -12.32 -4.72
CA MET A 1 -14.10 -11.69 -6.03
C MET A 1 -12.60 -11.71 -6.24
N GLU A 2 -12.12 -12.59 -7.10
CA GLU A 2 -10.76 -12.50 -7.61
C GLU A 2 -10.68 -11.26 -8.52
N GLY A 3 -9.60 -10.48 -8.41
CA GLY A 3 -9.37 -9.36 -9.31
C GLY A 3 -9.36 -9.85 -10.76
N SER A 4 -9.72 -8.99 -11.71
CA SER A 4 -9.63 -9.38 -13.12
C SER A 4 -8.19 -9.79 -13.46
N PRO A 5 -7.96 -10.75 -14.37
CA PRO A 5 -6.62 -11.21 -14.72
C PRO A 5 -5.65 -10.06 -15.10
N SER A 6 -6.18 -9.00 -15.71
CA SER A 6 -5.43 -7.78 -16.03
C SER A 6 -4.96 -7.03 -14.79
N GLU A 7 -5.78 -6.95 -13.73
CA GLU A 7 -5.42 -6.28 -12.48
C GLU A 7 -4.36 -7.05 -11.70
N VAL A 8 -4.48 -8.38 -11.65
CA VAL A 8 -3.48 -9.25 -11.02
C VAL A 8 -2.14 -9.12 -11.74
N ASN A 9 -2.14 -9.16 -13.07
CA ASN A 9 -0.93 -8.99 -13.88
C ASN A 9 -0.29 -7.61 -13.69
N ALA A 10 -1.11 -6.56 -13.56
CA ALA A 10 -0.59 -5.21 -13.28
C ALA A 10 0.11 -5.16 -11.91
N VAL A 11 -0.47 -5.76 -10.86
CA VAL A 11 0.16 -5.83 -9.54
C VAL A 11 1.45 -6.64 -9.56
N ILE A 12 1.46 -7.81 -10.21
CA ILE A 12 2.64 -8.67 -10.30
C ILE A 12 3.76 -7.94 -11.03
N LYS A 13 3.44 -7.29 -12.17
CA LYS A 13 4.39 -6.47 -12.93
C LYS A 13 4.88 -5.27 -12.12
N ALA A 14 3.99 -4.62 -11.38
CA ALA A 14 4.35 -3.49 -10.52
C ALA A 14 5.37 -3.89 -9.47
N ILE A 15 5.20 -5.07 -8.86
CA ILE A 15 6.09 -5.50 -7.78
C ILE A 15 7.46 -5.88 -8.33
N ASP A 16 7.58 -6.35 -9.57
CA ASP A 16 8.84 -6.55 -10.29
C ASP A 16 9.90 -7.31 -9.45
N GLY A 17 9.48 -8.42 -8.84
CA GLY A 17 10.35 -9.23 -7.97
C GLY A 17 10.68 -8.62 -6.60
N ARG A 18 10.18 -7.42 -6.27
CA ARG A 18 10.29 -6.82 -4.93
C ARG A 18 9.49 -7.63 -3.92
N ARG A 19 9.88 -7.56 -2.64
CA ARG A 19 9.12 -8.15 -1.53
C ARG A 19 8.04 -7.16 -1.07
N PRO A 20 6.73 -7.45 -1.26
CA PRO A 20 5.69 -6.49 -0.95
C PRO A 20 5.54 -6.28 0.56
N ILE A 21 5.33 -5.02 0.96
CA ILE A 21 5.01 -4.65 2.35
C ILE A 21 3.59 -4.09 2.34
N ILE A 22 2.66 -4.78 3.01
CA ILE A 22 1.25 -4.35 3.05
C ILE A 22 0.98 -3.68 4.39
N SER A 23 0.51 -2.42 4.34
CA SER A 23 0.16 -1.69 5.56
C SER A 23 -1.04 -2.32 6.27
N ARG A 24 -1.06 -2.28 7.60
CA ARG A 24 -2.20 -2.79 8.39
C ARG A 24 -3.53 -2.14 8.01
N THR A 25 -3.51 -0.87 7.59
CA THR A 25 -4.71 -0.16 7.13
C THR A 25 -5.22 -0.74 5.82
N ALA A 26 -4.34 -0.98 4.85
CA ALA A 26 -4.73 -1.62 3.59
C ALA A 26 -5.26 -3.04 3.81
N ILE A 27 -4.68 -3.81 4.74
CA ILE A 27 -5.20 -5.13 5.12
C ILE A 27 -6.63 -5.03 5.67
N LYS A 28 -6.90 -4.06 6.55
CA LYS A 28 -8.25 -3.85 7.11
C LYS A 28 -9.27 -3.47 6.03
N GLU A 29 -8.86 -2.65 5.06
CA GLU A 29 -9.74 -2.29 3.95
C GLU A 29 -10.00 -3.47 3.02
N PHE A 30 -8.95 -4.24 2.74
CA PHE A 30 -9.07 -5.45 1.95
C PHE A 30 -9.94 -6.49 2.66
N SER A 31 -9.80 -6.71 3.97
CA SER A 31 -10.59 -7.69 4.72
C SER A 31 -12.10 -7.41 4.71
N ALA A 32 -12.52 -6.18 4.39
CA ALA A 32 -13.94 -5.83 4.32
C ALA A 32 -14.63 -6.37 3.04
N LYS A 33 -13.86 -6.67 1.98
CA LYS A 33 -14.41 -7.04 0.65
C LYS A 33 -13.65 -8.15 -0.07
N GLY A 34 -12.41 -8.42 0.34
CA GLY A 34 -11.48 -9.36 -0.28
C GLY A 34 -11.30 -10.63 0.53
N ASP A 35 -10.62 -11.60 -0.08
CA ASP A 35 -10.32 -12.89 0.53
C ASP A 35 -8.96 -12.90 1.23
N MET A 36 -8.98 -13.00 2.55
CA MET A 36 -7.77 -13.01 3.38
C MET A 36 -6.86 -14.21 3.12
N ASN A 37 -7.36 -15.32 2.59
CA ASN A 37 -6.53 -16.45 2.18
C ASN A 37 -5.73 -16.10 0.93
N VAL A 38 -6.34 -15.43 -0.05
CA VAL A 38 -5.65 -14.93 -1.25
C VAL A 38 -4.54 -13.94 -0.87
N LEU A 39 -4.81 -13.01 0.06
CA LEU A 39 -3.77 -12.09 0.54
C LEU A 39 -2.63 -12.82 1.26
N ARG A 40 -2.94 -13.85 2.06
CA ARG A 40 -1.93 -14.66 2.76
C ARG A 40 -1.07 -15.44 1.76
N GLU A 41 -1.69 -16.06 0.77
CA GLU A 41 -1.02 -16.79 -0.29
C GLU A 41 -0.11 -15.85 -1.08
N PHE A 42 -0.63 -14.70 -1.51
CA PHE A 42 0.15 -13.67 -2.20
C PHE A 42 1.40 -13.24 -1.40
N LEU A 43 1.26 -12.96 -0.11
CA LEU A 43 2.41 -12.60 0.74
C LEU A 43 3.41 -13.76 0.84
N THR A 44 2.94 -15.00 0.93
CA THR A 44 3.79 -16.18 1.03
C THR A 44 4.57 -16.40 -0.27
N THR A 45 3.88 -16.37 -1.41
CA THR A 45 4.44 -16.55 -2.75
C THR A 45 5.50 -15.49 -3.08
N HIS A 46 5.28 -14.24 -2.69
CA HIS A 46 6.18 -13.13 -3.02
C HIS A 46 7.16 -12.76 -1.87
N GLY A 47 7.21 -13.54 -0.79
CA GLY A 47 8.06 -13.24 0.37
C GLY A 47 7.74 -11.89 1.03
N GLY A 48 6.48 -11.48 0.96
CA GLY A 48 5.97 -10.24 1.50
C GLY A 48 5.69 -10.30 3.00
N ARG A 49 5.41 -9.13 3.59
CA ARG A 49 5.08 -9.02 5.02
C ARG A 49 4.12 -7.88 5.32
N VAL A 50 3.62 -7.87 6.56
CA VAL A 50 2.86 -6.75 7.10
C VAL A 50 3.82 -5.63 7.55
N GLY A 51 3.48 -4.39 7.20
CA GLY A 51 4.25 -3.21 7.55
C GLY A 51 3.98 -2.67 8.96
N LYS A 52 4.93 -1.88 9.46
CA LYS A 52 4.82 -1.05 10.67
C LYS A 52 3.88 0.12 10.41
N ALA A 53 3.07 0.49 11.39
CA ALA A 53 2.26 1.70 11.32
C ALA A 53 3.14 2.95 11.28
N GLY A 54 2.76 3.97 10.51
CA GLY A 54 3.41 5.28 10.58
C GLY A 54 3.36 5.87 11.99
N SER A 55 4.34 6.69 12.36
CA SER A 55 4.30 7.42 13.64
C SER A 55 3.18 8.47 13.61
N ARG A 56 2.61 8.76 14.78
CA ARG A 56 1.50 9.72 14.91
C ARG A 56 1.87 11.09 14.33
N ASP A 57 3.04 11.61 14.69
CA ASP A 57 3.51 12.91 14.22
C ASP A 57 3.71 12.97 12.70
N LEU A 58 4.18 11.87 12.10
CA LEU A 58 4.30 11.77 10.65
C LEU A 58 2.92 11.78 9.98
N VAL A 59 1.99 10.97 10.48
CA VAL A 59 0.62 10.91 9.95
C VAL A 59 -0.07 12.27 10.08
N ASP A 60 0.09 12.97 11.19
CA ASP A 60 -0.50 14.30 11.39
C ASP A 60 0.16 15.38 10.52
N ARG A 61 1.46 15.28 10.21
CA ARG A 61 2.09 16.14 9.19
C ARG A 61 1.52 15.89 7.79
N LEU A 62 1.37 14.63 7.39
CA LEU A 62 0.77 14.26 6.08
C LEU A 62 -0.69 14.73 5.97
N LYS A 63 -1.45 14.66 7.07
CA LYS A 63 -2.82 15.19 7.10
C LYS A 63 -2.86 16.71 6.91
N ARG A 64 -1.93 17.44 7.55
CA ARG A 64 -1.82 18.91 7.37
C ARG A 64 -1.39 19.32 5.97
N SER A 65 -0.68 18.45 5.23
CA SER A 65 -0.42 18.65 3.80
C SER A 65 -1.62 18.28 2.91
N GLY A 66 -2.80 18.04 3.50
CA GLY A 66 -4.06 17.80 2.81
C GLY A 66 -4.35 16.33 2.50
N ILE A 67 -3.45 15.39 2.79
CA ILE A 67 -3.67 13.96 2.53
C ILE A 67 -4.77 13.43 3.47
N LYS A 68 -5.72 12.65 2.92
CA LYS A 68 -6.83 12.09 3.72
C LYS A 68 -6.29 11.14 4.78
N ASN A 69 -7.04 10.98 5.88
CA ASN A 69 -6.58 10.25 7.06
C ASN A 69 -6.02 8.85 6.76
N LYS A 70 -6.75 8.04 5.98
CA LYS A 70 -6.30 6.67 5.66
C LYS A 70 -5.07 6.65 4.76
N ASP A 71 -5.06 7.47 3.72
CA ASP A 71 -3.92 7.63 2.80
C ASP A 71 -2.67 8.12 3.54
N ALA A 72 -2.84 9.01 4.53
CA ALA A 72 -1.76 9.49 5.38
C ALA A 72 -1.18 8.37 6.26
N ILE A 73 -2.03 7.48 6.79
CA ILE A 73 -1.57 6.31 7.56
C ILE A 73 -0.81 5.32 6.66
N ILE A 74 -1.31 5.04 5.46
CA ILE A 74 -0.66 4.15 4.48
C ILE A 74 0.68 4.74 4.04
N THR A 75 0.70 6.02 3.67
CA THR A 75 1.92 6.75 3.27
C THR A 75 2.93 6.79 4.42
N GLY A 76 2.48 7.05 5.65
CA GLY A 76 3.34 7.04 6.83
C GLY A 76 3.94 5.66 7.12
N SER A 77 3.22 4.57 6.80
CA SER A 77 3.74 3.21 6.86
C SER A 77 4.86 3.00 5.83
N ALA A 78 4.65 3.41 4.58
CA ALA A 78 5.64 3.32 3.52
C ALA A 78 6.94 4.08 3.86
N ILE A 79 6.83 5.32 4.36
CA ILE A 79 7.97 6.12 4.80
C ILE A 79 8.72 5.43 5.94
N ARG A 80 8.01 4.92 6.95
CA ARG A 80 8.64 4.23 8.10
C ARG A 80 9.37 2.96 7.71
N GLU A 81 8.90 2.30 6.66
CA GLU A 81 9.51 1.10 6.10
C GLU A 81 10.62 1.39 5.09
N ASN A 82 10.88 2.67 4.81
CA ASN A 82 11.77 3.12 3.73
C ASN A 82 11.42 2.45 2.39
N ALA A 83 10.12 2.35 2.10
CA ALA A 83 9.58 1.66 0.93
C ALA A 83 8.83 2.62 0.00
N LYS A 84 8.75 2.25 -1.28
CA LYS A 84 7.91 2.94 -2.27
C LYS A 84 6.44 2.60 -2.05
N LEU A 85 5.57 3.59 -2.14
CA LEU A 85 4.13 3.43 -2.13
C LEU A 85 3.64 3.13 -3.55
N LEU A 86 3.26 1.89 -3.79
CA LEU A 86 2.53 1.51 -5.01
C LEU A 86 1.06 1.91 -4.86
N THR A 87 0.54 2.74 -5.77
CA THR A 87 -0.86 3.19 -5.75
C THR A 87 -1.38 3.45 -7.17
N ARG A 88 -2.69 3.32 -7.38
CA ARG A 88 -3.40 3.79 -8.57
C ARG A 88 -4.00 5.19 -8.42
N ASP A 89 -3.94 5.75 -7.21
CA ASP A 89 -4.48 7.08 -6.94
C ASP A 89 -3.48 8.16 -7.40
N GLU A 90 -3.68 8.67 -8.61
CA GLU A 90 -2.89 9.77 -9.18
C GLU A 90 -2.92 11.05 -8.32
N LYS A 91 -4.04 11.31 -7.62
CA LYS A 91 -4.15 12.49 -6.74
C LYS A 91 -3.30 12.30 -5.49
N LEU A 92 -3.25 11.08 -4.95
CA LEU A 92 -2.34 10.75 -3.87
C LEU A 92 -0.89 10.83 -4.33
N LEU A 93 -0.57 10.29 -5.51
CA LEU A 93 0.78 10.30 -6.08
C LEU A 93 1.34 11.73 -6.18
N LYS A 94 0.55 12.67 -6.69
CA LYS A 94 0.91 14.11 -6.77
C LYS A 94 1.23 14.72 -5.40
N ARG A 95 0.69 14.18 -4.31
CA ARG A 95 0.87 14.69 -2.95
C ARG A 95 2.02 14.01 -2.19
N VAL A 96 2.28 12.74 -2.45
CA VAL A 96 3.36 11.99 -1.78
C VAL A 96 4.70 12.11 -2.52
N GLY A 97 4.67 12.62 -3.76
CA GLY A 97 5.86 12.91 -4.56
C GLY A 97 6.74 11.67 -4.74
N PRO A 98 8.06 11.75 -4.43
CA PRO A 98 9.01 10.69 -4.76
C PRO A 98 8.80 9.40 -3.96
N ILE A 99 7.93 9.38 -2.95
CA ILE A 99 7.60 8.17 -2.20
C ILE A 99 6.65 7.28 -3.00
N GLY A 100 5.82 7.85 -3.88
CA GLY A 100 4.82 7.09 -4.63
C GLY A 100 5.29 6.64 -6.01
N GLU A 101 4.66 5.57 -6.50
CA GLU A 101 4.86 4.99 -7.83
C GLU A 101 3.50 4.47 -8.34
N LEU A 102 3.14 4.83 -9.58
CA LEU A 102 1.88 4.43 -10.23
C LEU A 102 2.01 3.02 -10.80
N PHE A 103 0.94 2.21 -10.75
CA PHE A 103 0.93 0.89 -11.37
C PHE A 103 -0.44 0.41 -11.89
#